data_AF-A0A7V9CTV7-F1
#
_entry.id   AF-A0A7V9CTV7-F1
#
_cell.length_a   1.000
_cell.length_b   1.000
_cell.length_c   1.000
_cell.angle_alpha   90.00
_cell.angle_beta   90.00
_cell.angle_gamma   90.00
#
_symmetry.space_group_name_H-M   'P 1'
#
loop_
_entity.id
_entity.type
_entity.pdbx_description
1 polymer ?
#
loop_
_entity_poly.entity_id
_entity_poly.type
_entity_poly.pdbx_seq_one_letter_code
_entity_poly.pdbx_strand_id
1 'polypeptide(L)' 'MILGMVGLGRMGGNMTERLRRDGHEVRTFDPKVESTAGTLAELAGQLEPPRAVWLMIP' A
#
# COMPACT_ATOMS: atom_id res chain seq x y z
N MET A 1 8.48 -8.99 5.79
CA MET A 1 8.18 -7.56 6.00
C MET A 1 7.04 -7.20 5.07
N ILE A 2 6.05 -6.47 5.58
CA ILE A 2 4.87 -6.03 4.82
C ILE A 2 5.03 -4.54 4.51
N LEU A 3 4.89 -4.14 3.25
CA LEU A 3 4.96 -2.74 2.84
C LEU A 3 3.56 -2.13 2.79
N GLY A 4 3.39 -0.92 3.35
CA GLY A 4 2.21 -0.09 3.14
C GLY A 4 2.36 0.77 1.88
N MET A 5 1.34 0.81 1.04
CA MET A 5 1.22 1.73 -0.10
C MET A 5 0.04 2.68 0.11
N VAL A 6 0.28 3.98 0.06
CA VAL A 6 -0.78 5.00 0.05
C VAL A 6 -0.79 5.73 -1.28
N GLY A 7 -1.93 5.72 -1.95
CA GLY A 7 -2.08 6.26 -3.30
C GLY A 7 -1.87 5.18 -4.35
N LEU A 8 -2.95 4.85 -5.06
CA LEU A 8 -3.02 3.81 -6.11
C LEU A 8 -3.42 4.40 -7.47
N GLY A 9 -3.07 5.68 -7.70
CA GLY A 9 -3.06 6.26 -9.04
C GLY A 9 -2.09 5.52 -9.98
N ARG A 10 -1.88 6.03 -11.21
CA ARG A 10 -1.06 5.35 -12.23
C ARG A 10 0.31 4.87 -11.70
N MET A 11 1.02 5.70 -10.95
CA MET A 11 2.33 5.34 -10.40
C MET A 11 2.22 4.31 -9.26
N GLY A 12 1.40 4.60 -8.25
CA GLY A 12 1.27 3.75 -7.06
C GLY A 12 0.67 2.37 -7.34
N GLY A 13 -0.31 2.29 -8.23
CA GLY A 13 -0.86 1.02 -8.70
C GLY A 13 0.18 0.18 -9.44
N ASN A 14 0.87 0.77 -10.43
CA ASN A 14 1.93 0.07 -11.18
C ASN A 14 3.07 -0.41 -10.28
N MET A 15 3.48 0.40 -9.30
CA MET A 15 4.52 0.02 -8.34
C MET A 15 4.05 -1.12 -7.43
N THR A 16 2.82 -1.06 -6.93
CA THR A 16 2.22 -2.13 -6.10
C THR A 16 2.25 -3.46 -6.84
N GLU A 17 1.82 -3.46 -8.11
CA GLU A 17 1.82 -4.67 -8.94
C GLU A 17 3.23 -5.17 -9.24
N ARG A 18 4.19 -4.27 -9.46
CA ARG A 18 5.61 -4.64 -9.62
C ARG A 18 6.14 -5.34 -8.36
N LEU A 19 5.93 -4.74 -7.19
CA LEU A 19 6.39 -5.28 -5.91
C LEU A 19 5.77 -6.65 -5.61
N ARG A 20 4.47 -6.82 -5.87
CA ARG A 20 3.79 -8.12 -5.71
C ARG A 20 4.37 -9.19 -6.64
N ARG A 21 4.66 -8.84 -7.89
CA ARG A 21 5.33 -9.75 -8.85
C ARG A 21 6.72 -10.17 -8.41
N ASP A 22 7.43 -9.29 -7.71
CA ASP A 22 8.75 -9.57 -7.13
C ASP A 22 8.67 -10.29 -5.76
N GLY A 23 7.47 -10.71 -5.33
CA GLY A 23 7.25 -11.51 -4.12
C GLY A 23 7.12 -10.69 -2.83
N HIS A 24 6.98 -9.36 -2.92
CA HIS A 24 6.73 -8.52 -1.75
C HIS A 24 5.25 -8.48 -1.37
N GLU A 25 4.97 -8.61 -0.07
CA GLU A 25 3.63 -8.41 0.45
C GLU A 25 3.34 -6.91 0.61
N VAL A 26 2.26 -6.44 -0.03
CA VAL A 26 1.86 -5.02 -0.02
C VAL A 26 0.42 -4.86 0.44
N ARG A 27 0.24 -4.06 1.48
CA ARG A 27 -1.06 -3.56 1.97
C ARG A 27 -1.27 -2.16 1.43
N THR A 28 -2.49 -1.84 1.01
CA THR A 28 -2.76 -0.64 0.24
C THR A 28 -3.88 0.19 0.85
N PHE A 29 -3.83 1.50 0.61
CA PHE A 29 -4.93 2.43 0.89
C PHE A 29 -5.01 3.48 -0.23
N ASP A 30 -6.22 3.65 -0.79
CA ASP A 30 -6.57 4.78 -1.64
C ASP A 30 -8.08 5.06 -1.51
N PRO A 31 -8.52 6.32 -1.31
CA PRO A 31 -9.94 6.63 -1.12
C PRO A 31 -10.78 6.55 -2.41
N LYS A 32 -10.16 6.44 -3.59
CA LYS A 32 -10.84 6.49 -4.90
C LYS A 32 -10.89 5.14 -5.62
N VAL A 33 -10.16 4.13 -5.15
CA VAL A 33 -10.09 2.81 -5.77
C VAL A 33 -10.06 1.71 -4.71
N GLU A 34 -10.26 0.46 -5.14
CA GLU A 34 -10.19 -0.69 -4.24
C GLU A 34 -8.79 -0.83 -3.64
N SER A 35 -8.76 -1.07 -2.33
CA SER A 35 -7.53 -1.20 -1.56
C SER A 35 -7.73 -2.16 -0.39
N THR A 36 -6.63 -2.65 0.21
CA THR A 36 -6.72 -3.66 1.28
C THR A 36 -7.24 -3.09 2.60
N ALA A 37 -7.22 -1.76 2.77
CA ALA A 37 -7.72 -1.06 3.94
C ALA A 37 -8.71 0.04 3.53
N GLY A 38 -9.77 0.24 4.31
CA GLY A 38 -10.74 1.33 4.12
C GLY A 38 -10.33 2.64 4.79
N THR A 39 -9.35 2.62 5.69
CA THR A 39 -8.79 3.79 6.37
C THR A 39 -7.28 3.69 6.58
N LEU A 40 -6.60 4.81 6.85
CA LEU A 40 -5.18 4.81 7.23
C LEU A 40 -4.92 4.05 8.54
N ALA A 41 -5.86 4.09 9.49
CA ALA A 41 -5.75 3.34 10.75
C ALA A 41 -5.82 1.83 10.51
N GLU A 42 -6.72 1.39 9.64
CA GLU A 42 -6.79 -0.01 9.20
C GLU A 42 -5.51 -0.43 8.47
N LEU A 43 -4.96 0.41 7.58
CA LEU A 43 -3.68 0.13 6.92
C LEU A 43 -2.57 -0.07 7.96
N ALA A 44 -2.44 0.83 8.94
CA ALA A 44 -1.43 0.71 9.98
C ALA A 44 -1.60 -0.57 10.83
N GLY A 45 -2.84 -1.03 11.03
CA GLY A 45 -3.17 -2.30 11.69
C GLY A 45 -2.77 -3.54 10.89
N GLN A 46 -2.63 -3.42 9.57
CA GLN A 46 -2.19 -4.51 8.69
C GLN A 46 -0.66 -4.65 8.57
N LEU A 47 0.12 -3.76 9.21
CA LEU A 47 1.58 -3.70 9.10
C LEU A 47 2.28 -4.06 10.41
N GLU A 48 3.37 -4.83 10.28
CA GLU A 48 4.25 -5.22 11.38
C GLU A 48 5.35 -4.17 11.65
N PRO A 49 5.69 -3.86 12.91
CA PRO A 49 6.83 -3.00 13.24
C PRO A 49 8.19 -3.63 12.84
N PRO A 50 9.17 -2.83 12.38
CA PRO A 50 9.06 -1.42 12.01
C PRO A 50 8.23 -1.25 10.72
N ARG A 51 7.23 -0.35 10.77
CA ARG A 51 6.28 -0.17 9.67
C ARG A 51 6.89 0.68 8.56
N ALA A 52 7.04 0.10 7.37
CA ALA A 52 7.43 0.82 6.17
C ALA A 52 6.18 1.21 5.36
N VAL A 53 6.04 2.50 5.04
CA VAL A 53 4.94 3.02 4.22
C VAL A 53 5.49 3.92 3.13
N TRP A 54 5.08 3.67 1.89
CA TRP A 54 5.38 4.52 0.74
C TRP A 54 4.15 5.36 0.39
N LEU A 55 4.37 6.67 0.25
CA LEU A 55 3.34 7.61 -0.17
C LEU A 55 3.55 7.95 -1.65
N MET A 56 2.55 7.65 -2.48
CA MET A 56 2.51 7.97 -3.91
C MET A 56 1.24 8.77 -4.21
N ILE A 57 1.18 9.95 -3.59
CA ILE A 57 0.12 10.95 -3.73
C ILE A 57 0.71 12.23 -4.37
N PRO A 58 -0.11 13.13 -4.94
CA PRO A 58 0.35 14.42 -5.43
C PRO A 58 1.03 15.29 -4.37
#